data_AF-A0A534TTY3-F1
#
_entry.id   AF-A0A534TTY3-F1
#
_cell.length_a   1.000
_cell.length_b   1.000
_cell.length_c   1.000
_cell.angle_alpha   90.00
_cell.angle_beta   90.00
_cell.angle_gamma   90.00
#
_symmetry.space_group_name_H-M   'P 1'
#
loop_
_entity.id
_entity.type
_entity.pdbx_description
1 polymer ?
#
loop_
_entity_poly.entity_id
_entity_poly.type
_entity_poly.pdbx_seq_one_letter_code
_entity_poly.pdbx_strand_id
1 'polypeptide(L)' 'KPLSTLMSPLHSVDIATKDEAPAAIERSDVVAIPAAAVIAESVVAFVVAEVFLEKFGGDSLVEIRRNLEGYLEQVRSF' A
#
# COMPACT_ATOMS: atom_id res chain seq x y z
N LYS A 1 0.87 -1.50 -13.36
CA LYS A 1 0.53 -0.81 -14.64
C LYS A 1 1.09 0.61 -14.61
N PRO A 2 1.37 1.25 -15.76
CA PRO A 2 1.58 2.70 -15.82
C PRO A 2 0.35 3.43 -15.25
N LEU A 3 0.58 4.46 -14.43
CA LEU A 3 -0.50 5.15 -13.71
C LEU A 3 -1.12 6.28 -14.54
N SER A 4 -0.28 7.10 -15.15
CA SER A 4 -0.69 8.37 -15.72
C SER A 4 -1.26 8.22 -17.13
N THR A 5 -2.23 9.09 -17.44
CA THR A 5 -2.78 9.31 -18.78
C THR A 5 -1.67 9.76 -19.74
N LEU A 6 -1.74 9.36 -21.00
CA LEU A 6 -0.69 9.68 -21.97
C LEU A 6 -0.88 11.10 -22.54
N MET A 7 0.22 11.82 -22.74
CA MET A 7 0.21 13.14 -23.41
C MET A 7 -0.18 13.07 -24.88
N SER A 8 -0.06 11.89 -25.50
CA SER A 8 -0.78 11.53 -26.72
C SER A 8 -2.01 10.72 -26.27
N PRO A 9 -3.21 11.35 -26.24
CA PRO A 9 -4.41 10.71 -25.71
C PRO A 9 -4.78 9.45 -26.49
N LEU A 10 -5.24 8.44 -25.77
CA LEU A 10 -5.84 7.25 -26.36
C LEU A 10 -7.29 7.54 -26.75
N HIS A 11 -7.86 6.68 -27.59
CA HIS A 11 -9.29 6.74 -27.92
C HIS A 11 -10.15 6.45 -26.69
N SER A 12 -11.22 7.23 -26.53
CA SER A 12 -12.23 7.14 -25.48
C SER A 12 -13.60 7.51 -26.07
N VAL A 13 -14.60 7.69 -25.21
CA VAL A 13 -15.97 8.06 -25.59
C VAL A 13 -16.46 9.20 -24.70
N ASP A 14 -17.13 10.18 -25.28
CA ASP A 14 -17.86 11.19 -24.51
C ASP A 14 -19.12 10.56 -23.88
N ILE A 15 -19.27 10.65 -22.56
CA ILE A 15 -20.35 9.97 -21.83
C ILE A 15 -21.73 10.57 -22.16
N ALA A 16 -21.79 11.87 -22.50
CA ALA A 16 -23.05 12.56 -22.82
C ALA A 16 -23.51 12.29 -24.25
N THR A 17 -22.60 12.37 -25.23
CA THR A 17 -22.96 12.21 -26.65
C THR A 17 -22.83 10.78 -27.16
N LYS A 18 -21.99 9.96 -26.50
CA LYS A 18 -21.59 8.60 -26.92
C LYS A 18 -20.75 8.56 -28.20
N ASP A 19 -20.26 9.71 -28.65
CA ASP A 19 -19.37 9.81 -29.79
C ASP A 19 -17.90 9.56 -29.39
N GLU A 20 -17.07 9.24 -30.38
CA GLU A 20 -15.64 9.05 -30.19
C GLU A 20 -14.97 10.36 -29.76
N ALA A 21 -14.16 10.29 -28.70
CA ALA A 21 -13.43 11.44 -28.17
C ALA A 21 -12.07 10.99 -27.60
N PRO A 22 -11.04 11.85 -27.57
CA PRO A 22 -9.78 11.53 -26.90
C PRO A 22 -9.95 11.38 -25.38
N ALA A 23 -9.15 10.52 -24.76
CA ALA A 23 -9.10 10.37 -23.30
C ALA A 23 -8.62 11.66 -22.61
N ALA A 24 -9.15 11.95 -21.42
CA ALA A 24 -8.70 13.08 -20.61
C ALA A 24 -7.23 12.91 -20.18
N ILE A 25 -6.49 14.01 -20.13
CA ILE A 25 -5.12 14.06 -19.59
C ILE A 25 -5.18 14.69 -18.20
N GLU A 26 -4.86 13.91 -17.17
CA GLU A 26 -4.96 14.35 -15.77
C GLU A 26 -3.58 14.53 -15.11
N ARG A 27 -2.62 13.68 -15.47
CA ARG A 27 -1.26 13.67 -14.92
C ARG A 27 -0.23 13.43 -16.02
N SER A 28 0.95 14.02 -15.84
CA SER A 28 2.03 14.03 -16.84
C SER A 28 3.31 13.30 -16.40
N ASP A 29 3.35 12.73 -15.19
CA ASP A 29 4.52 11.97 -14.75
C ASP A 29 4.67 10.67 -15.54
N VAL A 30 5.90 10.40 -16.00
CA VAL A 30 6.20 9.21 -16.82
C VAL A 30 6.19 7.94 -15.97
N VAL A 31 6.65 8.03 -14.72
CA VAL A 31 6.77 6.88 -13.81
C VAL A 31 6.46 7.28 -12.37
N ALA A 32 5.58 6.50 -11.72
CA ALA A 32 5.21 6.66 -10.31
C ALA A 32 5.68 5.49 -9.43
N ILE A 33 6.48 4.56 -9.98
CA ILE A 33 6.89 3.32 -9.30
C ILE A 33 7.66 3.59 -7.99
N PRO A 34 8.62 4.54 -7.92
CA PRO A 34 9.31 4.81 -6.66
C PRO A 34 8.36 5.26 -5.54
N ALA A 35 7.40 6.13 -5.85
CA ALA A 35 6.38 6.54 -4.89
C ALA A 35 5.44 5.39 -4.51
N ALA A 36 5.08 4.55 -5.49
CA ALA A 36 4.28 3.35 -5.24
C ALA A 36 4.99 2.32 -4.33
N ALA A 37 6.33 2.23 -4.38
CA ALA A 37 7.10 1.37 -3.49
C ALA A 37 6.96 1.79 -2.02
N VAL A 38 7.09 3.09 -1.72
CA VAL A 38 6.90 3.63 -0.35
C VAL A 38 5.47 3.36 0.16
N ILE A 39 4.48 3.49 -0.72
CA ILE A 39 3.08 3.15 -0.40
C ILE A 39 2.97 1.65 -0.08
N ALA A 40 3.58 0.79 -0.89
CA ALA A 40 3.54 -0.65 -0.69
C ALA A 40 4.19 -1.05 0.64
N GLU A 41 5.37 -0.51 0.95
CA GLU A 41 6.03 -0.72 2.26
C GLU A 41 5.15 -0.31 3.42
N SER A 42 4.48 0.84 3.31
CA SER A 42 3.57 1.35 4.35
C SER A 42 2.37 0.42 4.56
N VAL A 43 1.72 0.00 3.46
CA VAL A 43 0.58 -0.93 3.53
C VAL A 43 0.99 -2.26 4.16
N VAL A 44 2.16 -2.80 3.78
CA VAL A 44 2.70 -4.02 4.38
C VAL A 44 2.98 -3.83 5.87
N ALA A 45 3.59 -2.71 6.28
CA ALA A 45 3.86 -2.42 7.68
C ALA A 45 2.57 -2.36 8.52
N PHE A 46 1.47 -1.80 7.99
CA PHE A 46 0.18 -1.80 8.66
C PHE A 46 -0.36 -3.22 8.89
N VAL A 47 -0.37 -4.06 7.86
CA VAL A 47 -0.86 -5.45 7.98
C VAL A 47 0.03 -6.27 8.92
N VAL A 48 1.34 -6.09 8.86
CA VAL A 48 2.28 -6.75 9.79
C VAL A 48 2.04 -6.28 11.23
N ALA A 49 1.80 -4.99 11.46
CA ALA A 49 1.49 -4.46 12.79
C ALA A 49 0.17 -5.04 13.35
N GLU A 50 -0.86 -5.19 12.51
CA GLU A 50 -2.14 -5.80 12.90
C GLU A 50 -1.94 -7.23 13.41
N VAL A 51 -1.33 -8.11 12.62
CA VAL A 51 -1.10 -9.51 13.03
C VAL A 51 -0.09 -9.62 14.17
N PHE A 52 0.84 -8.67 14.29
CA PHE A 52 1.76 -8.59 15.41
C PHE A 52 1.01 -8.29 16.70
N LEU A 53 0.09 -7.32 16.69
CA LEU A 53 -0.75 -7.00 17.84
C LEU A 53 -1.76 -8.11 18.14
N GLU A 54 -2.29 -8.81 17.13
CA GLU A 54 -3.13 -10.00 17.33
C GLU A 54 -2.37 -11.10 18.07
N LYS A 55 -1.10 -11.34 17.70
CA LYS A 55 -0.26 -12.37 18.32
C LYS A 55 0.21 -12.00 19.72
N PHE A 56 0.67 -10.77 19.92
CA PHE A 56 1.34 -10.36 21.17
C PHE A 56 0.43 -9.58 22.12
N GLY A 57 -0.68 -9.03 21.65
CA GLY A 57 -1.64 -8.26 22.45
C GLY A 57 -1.03 -7.06 23.16
N GLY A 58 -1.77 -6.52 24.13
CA GLY A 58 -1.32 -5.50 25.06
C GLY A 58 -1.72 -4.07 24.68
N ASP A 59 -1.92 -3.26 25.72
CA ASP A 59 -2.42 -1.87 25.59
C ASP A 59 -1.31 -0.83 25.71
N SER A 60 -0.07 -1.26 25.96
CA SER A 60 1.11 -0.41 26.04
C SER A 60 2.34 -1.06 25.39
N LEU A 61 3.26 -0.23 24.88
CA LEU A 61 4.50 -0.73 24.28
C LEU A 61 5.36 -1.55 25.25
N VAL A 62 5.27 -1.28 26.55
CA VAL A 62 6.01 -2.04 27.58
C VAL A 62 5.44 -3.45 27.69
N GLU A 63 4.11 -3.60 27.67
CA GLU A 63 3.44 -4.89 27.73
C GLU A 63 3.70 -5.72 26.47
N ILE A 64 3.51 -5.11 25.29
CA ILE A 64 3.79 -5.73 23.99
C ILE A 64 5.23 -6.28 23.96
N ARG A 65 6.20 -5.47 24.41
CA ARG A 65 7.61 -5.86 24.46
C ARG A 65 7.83 -7.07 25.37
N ARG A 66 7.27 -7.05 26.59
CA ARG A 66 7.36 -8.17 27.53
C ARG A 66 6.80 -9.46 26.92
N ASN A 67 5.66 -9.39 26.22
CA ASN A 67 5.01 -10.54 25.59
C ASN A 67 5.86 -11.10 24.43
N LEU A 68 6.43 -10.21 23.61
CA LEU A 68 7.37 -10.59 22.54
C LEU A 68 8.63 -11.26 23.09
N GLU A 69 9.26 -10.66 24.10
CA GLU A 69 10.49 -11.19 24.71
C GLU A 69 10.25 -12.56 25.33
N GLY A 70 9.13 -12.75 26.04
CA GLY A 70 8.74 -14.06 26.59
C GLY A 70 8.55 -15.12 25.50
N TYR A 71 7.89 -14.76 24.40
CA TYR A 71 7.75 -15.67 23.25
C TYR A 71 9.11 -16.05 22.64
N LEU A 72 10.01 -15.08 22.46
CA LEU A 72 11.34 -15.33 21.90
C LEU A 72 12.18 -16.23 22.81
N GLU A 73 12.09 -16.06 24.13
CA GLU A 73 12.79 -16.92 25.09
C GLU A 73 12.25 -18.35 25.08
N GLN A 74 10.92 -18.51 25.00
CA GLN A 74 10.29 -19.82 24.82
C GLN A 74 10.78 -20.51 23.55
N VAL A 75 10.87 -19.78 22.43
CA VAL A 75 11.34 -20.34 21.15
C VAL A 75 12.82 -20.72 21.20
N ARG A 76 13.65 -19.98 21.95
CA ARG A 76 15.08 -20.28 22.11
C ARG A 76 15.36 -21.47 23.03
N SER A 77 14.48 -21.71 24.00
CA SER A 77 14.62 -22.80 24.97
C SER A 77 14.04 -24.14 24.46
N PHE A 78 13.45 -24.14 23.26
CA PHE A 78 13.00 -25.30 22.51
C PHE A 78 14.12 -25.86 21.62
#